data_AF-A0A970XMB0-F1
#
_entry.id   AF-A0A970XMB0-F1
#
_cell.length_a   1.000
_cell.length_b   1.000
_cell.length_c   1.000
_cell.angle_alpha   90.00
_cell.angle_beta   90.00
_cell.angle_gamma   90.00
#
_symmetry.space_group_name_H-M   'P 1'
#
loop_
_entity.id
_entity.type
_entity.pdbx_description
1 polymer ?
#
loop_
_entity_poly.entity_id
_entity_poly.type
_entity_poly.pdbx_seq_one_letter_code
_entity_poly.pdbx_strand_id
1 'polypeptide(L)'
;MSRISLNGKWDLISSDGKESCEGMVPSCNFLDLFRAGIIEDPILGDNEEKLQWVSDKIWEYSREFELTEEDIRKEKIALVFEQIDGLATIMINEKEAGTTASAHILYELDIKPFVTEGKNQISIVFVPPFDEIKRLQSEFRLPKRVLGELGNPHLRFPQYHFGWDWGPH
;
A
#
# COMPACT_ATOMS: atom_id res chain seq x y z
N MET A 1 1.61 9.92 26.57
CA MET A 1 1.69 9.52 25.15
C MET A 1 0.30 9.08 24.73
N SER A 2 -0.33 9.77 23.78
CA SER A 2 -1.64 9.37 23.25
C SER A 2 -1.43 8.62 21.93
N ARG A 3 -2.31 7.65 21.63
CA ARG A 3 -2.30 6.90 20.38
C ARG A 3 -3.70 6.91 19.79
N ILE A 4 -3.80 7.29 18.52
CA ILE A 4 -5.02 7.19 17.73
C ILE A 4 -4.78 6.08 16.71
N SER A 5 -5.66 5.09 16.67
CA SER A 5 -5.58 4.04 15.65
C SER A 5 -6.26 4.52 14.38
N LEU A 6 -5.58 4.37 13.25
CA LEU A 6 -6.15 4.54 11.91
C LEU A 6 -6.56 3.19 11.29
N ASN A 7 -6.82 2.16 12.10
CA ASN A 7 -7.41 0.90 11.62
C ASN A 7 -8.92 1.05 11.37
N GLY A 8 -9.52 0.08 10.70
CA GLY A 8 -10.94 0.05 10.37
C GLY A 8 -11.20 0.46 8.92
N LYS A 9 -12.25 1.23 8.70
CA LYS A 9 -12.75 1.59 7.37
C LYS A 9 -11.87 2.63 6.68
N TRP A 10 -11.57 2.36 5.42
CA TRP A 10 -10.88 3.24 4.48
C TRP A 10 -11.62 3.18 3.15
N ASP A 11 -11.43 4.18 2.31
CA ASP A 11 -11.85 4.14 0.91
C ASP A 11 -10.70 3.58 0.07
N LEU A 12 -10.98 2.61 -0.79
CA LEU A 12 -10.06 2.08 -1.79
C LEU A 12 -10.55 2.48 -3.18
N ILE A 13 -9.68 3.10 -3.97
CA ILE A 13 -9.99 3.50 -5.35
C ILE A 13 -8.84 3.18 -6.30
N SER A 14 -9.16 2.73 -7.51
CA SER A 14 -8.18 2.59 -8.59
C SER A 14 -7.84 3.95 -9.20
N SER A 15 -6.62 4.13 -9.71
CA SER A 15 -6.22 5.41 -10.33
C SER A 15 -7.05 5.81 -11.55
N ASP A 16 -7.69 4.86 -12.23
CA ASP A 16 -8.61 5.14 -13.33
C ASP A 16 -10.06 5.39 -12.88
N GLY A 17 -10.32 5.32 -11.57
CA GLY A 17 -11.62 5.58 -10.93
C GLY A 17 -12.69 4.54 -11.26
N LYS A 18 -12.34 3.42 -11.90
CA LYS A 18 -13.31 2.40 -12.33
C LYS A 18 -13.71 1.46 -11.21
N GLU A 19 -12.80 1.17 -10.28
CA GLU A 19 -13.08 0.33 -9.13
C GLU A 19 -12.95 1.15 -7.86
N SER A 20 -13.98 1.07 -7.02
CA SER A 20 -14.00 1.72 -5.72
C SER A 20 -14.79 0.88 -4.74
N CYS A 21 -14.25 0.72 -3.53
CA CYS A 21 -14.90 -0.01 -2.45
C CYS A 21 -14.42 0.43 -1.07
N GLU A 22 -15.08 -0.07 -0.03
CA GLU A 22 -14.61 0.08 1.34
C GLU A 22 -13.46 -0.91 1.60
N GLY A 23 -12.31 -0.38 2.01
CA GLY A 23 -11.18 -1.14 2.52
C GLY A 23 -11.20 -1.27 4.04
N MET A 24 -10.59 -2.34 4.57
CA MET A 24 -10.68 -2.70 5.99
C MET A 24 -9.32 -2.91 6.64
N VAL A 25 -8.58 -1.83 6.91
CA VAL A 25 -7.19 -1.88 7.42
C VAL A 25 -7.13 -2.50 8.83
N PRO A 26 -6.27 -3.53 9.07
CA PRO A 26 -5.31 -4.11 8.12
C PRO A 26 -5.95 -5.02 7.06
N SER A 27 -5.60 -4.82 5.79
CA SER A 27 -6.09 -5.58 4.62
C SER A 27 -5.09 -5.58 3.46
N CYS A 28 -5.50 -6.14 2.32
CA CYS A 28 -4.90 -5.93 1.01
C CYS A 28 -5.99 -5.65 -0.03
N ASN A 29 -5.60 -5.06 -1.18
CA ASN A 29 -6.54 -4.69 -2.25
C ASN A 29 -7.34 -5.89 -2.76
N PHE A 30 -6.73 -7.05 -2.96
CA PHE A 30 -7.46 -8.27 -3.37
C PHE A 30 -8.55 -8.65 -2.36
N LEU A 31 -8.25 -8.61 -1.06
CA LEU A 31 -9.22 -8.98 -0.03
C LEU A 31 -10.39 -7.99 0.03
N ASP A 32 -10.11 -6.70 -0.12
CA ASP A 32 -11.15 -5.66 -0.08
C ASP A 32 -12.02 -5.67 -1.35
N LEU A 33 -11.42 -5.85 -2.53
CA LEU A 33 -12.14 -6.04 -3.79
C LEU A 33 -13.02 -7.30 -3.75
N PHE A 34 -12.53 -8.39 -3.16
CA PHE A 34 -13.29 -9.63 -3.02
C PHE A 34 -14.47 -9.45 -2.07
N ARG A 35 -14.27 -8.81 -0.90
CA ARG A 35 -15.34 -8.49 0.05
C ARG A 35 -16.42 -7.60 -0.57
N ALA A 36 -16.02 -6.70 -1.47
CA ALA A 36 -16.93 -5.83 -2.22
C ALA A 36 -17.65 -6.54 -3.38
N GLY A 37 -17.29 -7.79 -3.70
CA GLY A 37 -17.83 -8.53 -4.84
C GLY A 37 -17.38 -7.99 -6.20
N ILE A 38 -16.30 -7.21 -6.26
CA ILE A 38 -15.74 -6.66 -7.50
C ILE A 38 -14.91 -7.73 -8.23
N ILE A 39 -14.24 -8.59 -7.48
CA ILE A 39 -13.49 -9.74 -8.01
C ILE A 39 -14.05 -11.04 -7.46
N GLU A 40 -13.89 -12.11 -8.24
CA GLU A 40 -14.15 -13.47 -7.80
C GLU A 40 -13.08 -13.92 -6.78
N ASP A 41 -13.32 -15.06 -6.11
CA ASP A 41 -12.34 -15.63 -5.17
C ASP A 41 -11.01 -15.93 -5.92
N PRO A 42 -9.89 -15.27 -5.56
CA PRO A 42 -8.63 -15.43 -6.29
C PRO A 42 -8.04 -16.84 -6.24
N ILE A 43 -8.39 -17.65 -5.23
CA ILE A 43 -7.82 -18.99 -5.06
C ILE A 43 -8.66 -20.11 -5.70
N LEU A 44 -9.78 -19.77 -6.36
CA LEU A 44 -10.64 -20.75 -7.00
C LEU A 44 -10.38 -20.86 -8.51
N GLY A 45 -10.16 -22.09 -8.98
CA GLY A 45 -10.04 -22.39 -10.40
C GLY A 45 -8.89 -21.65 -11.07
N ASP A 46 -9.19 -20.97 -12.17
CA ASP A 46 -8.28 -20.17 -12.99
C ASP A 46 -8.43 -18.65 -12.73
N ASN A 47 -9.05 -18.26 -11.60
CA ASN A 47 -9.31 -16.85 -11.31
C ASN A 47 -8.04 -16.03 -11.13
N GLU A 48 -6.96 -16.63 -10.62
CA GLU A 48 -5.64 -15.98 -10.52
C GLU A 48 -5.22 -15.31 -11.84
N GLU A 49 -5.33 -16.03 -12.96
CA GLU A 49 -4.95 -15.52 -14.28
C GLU A 49 -5.86 -14.35 -14.71
N LYS A 50 -7.15 -14.43 -14.38
CA LYS A 50 -8.14 -13.40 -14.71
C LYS A 50 -7.98 -12.12 -13.89
N LEU A 51 -7.31 -12.20 -12.74
CA LEU A 51 -7.20 -11.13 -11.76
C LEU A 51 -5.84 -10.41 -11.75
N GLN A 52 -4.93 -10.75 -12.66
CA GLN A 52 -3.62 -10.08 -12.78
C GLN A 52 -3.73 -8.57 -12.95
N TRP A 53 -4.82 -8.08 -13.57
CA TRP A 53 -5.06 -6.64 -13.74
C TRP A 53 -5.11 -5.86 -12.42
N VAL A 54 -5.42 -6.52 -11.29
CA VAL A 54 -5.43 -5.88 -9.97
C VAL A 54 -4.02 -5.45 -9.58
N SER A 55 -3.00 -6.24 -9.90
CA SER A 55 -1.58 -5.95 -9.63
C SER A 55 -0.99 -4.90 -10.58
N ASP A 56 -1.60 -4.70 -11.76
CA ASP A 56 -1.17 -3.73 -12.76
C ASP A 56 -1.68 -2.30 -12.50
N LYS A 57 -2.62 -2.13 -11.56
CA LYS A 57 -3.23 -0.84 -11.26
C LYS A 57 -2.53 -0.13 -10.10
N ILE A 58 -2.56 1.20 -10.18
CA ILE A 58 -2.28 2.08 -9.04
C ILE A 58 -3.53 2.10 -8.17
N TRP A 59 -3.33 1.95 -6.87
CA TRP A 59 -4.40 1.92 -5.86
C TRP A 59 -4.17 3.00 -4.83
N GLU A 60 -5.23 3.72 -4.47
CA GLU A 60 -5.21 4.69 -3.38
C GLU A 60 -6.12 4.22 -2.25
N TYR A 61 -5.53 4.05 -1.07
CA TYR A 61 -6.27 3.97 0.19
C TYR A 61 -6.36 5.35 0.81
N SER A 62 -7.55 5.80 1.19
CA SER A 62 -7.72 7.08 1.89
C SER A 62 -8.67 7.00 3.08
N ARG A 63 -8.50 7.89 4.05
CA ARG A 63 -9.49 8.14 5.11
C ARG A 63 -9.36 9.52 5.72
N GLU A 64 -10.43 9.96 6.39
CA GLU A 64 -10.38 11.08 7.32
C GLU A 64 -9.99 10.62 8.74
N PHE A 65 -9.35 11.54 9.46
CA PHE A 65 -9.10 11.44 10.90
C PHE A 65 -9.17 12.84 11.54
N GLU A 66 -9.40 12.90 12.84
CA GLU A 66 -9.53 14.16 13.56
C GLU A 66 -8.44 14.30 14.62
N LEU A 67 -7.90 15.51 14.75
CA LEU A 67 -6.97 15.90 15.79
C LEU A 67 -7.56 17.03 16.61
N THR A 68 -7.49 16.89 17.93
CA THR A 68 -7.95 17.93 18.86
C THR A 68 -6.93 19.06 18.97
N GLU A 69 -7.34 20.21 19.52
CA GLU A 69 -6.41 21.29 19.88
C GLU A 69 -5.27 20.78 20.79
N GLU A 70 -5.57 19.86 21.72
CA GLU A 70 -4.57 19.26 22.61
C GLU A 70 -3.54 18.43 21.82
N ASP A 71 -3.97 17.70 20.79
CA ASP A 71 -3.06 16.94 19.92
C ASP A 71 -2.13 17.89 19.15
N ILE A 72 -2.68 18.96 18.59
CA ILE A 72 -1.91 19.96 17.83
C ILE A 72 -0.99 20.80 18.72
N ARG A 73 -1.15 20.81 20.05
CA ARG A 73 -0.18 21.46 20.95
C ARG A 73 1.04 20.58 21.28
N LYS A 74 1.03 19.29 20.94
CA LYS A 74 2.17 18.38 21.19
C LYS A 74 3.36 18.74 20.33
N GLU A 75 4.56 18.62 20.88
CA GLU A 75 5.82 18.92 20.18
C GLU A 75 6.05 18.01 18.97
N LYS A 76 5.59 16.75 19.04
CA LYS A 76 5.74 15.75 17.98
C LYS A 76 4.40 15.05 17.72
N ILE A 77 4.09 14.85 16.45
CA ILE A 77 2.97 14.00 15.99
C ILE A 77 3.54 13.06 14.94
N ALA A 78 3.62 11.77 15.26
CA ALA A 78 4.17 10.77 14.37
C ALA A 78 3.07 9.84 13.84
N LEU A 79 3.11 9.59 12.53
CA LEU A 79 2.36 8.52 11.89
C LEU A 79 3.22 7.26 11.91
N VAL A 80 2.65 6.17 12.42
CA VAL A 80 3.35 4.90 12.57
C VAL A 80 2.66 3.82 11.74
N PHE A 81 3.39 3.26 10.78
CA PHE A 81 3.02 2.01 10.11
C PHE A 81 3.81 0.87 10.72
N GLU A 82 3.13 -0.02 11.44
CA GLU A 82 3.74 -1.25 11.95
C GLU A 82 4.15 -2.18 10.80
N GLN A 83 3.36 -2.18 9.72
CA GLN A 83 3.66 -2.84 8.46
C GLN A 83 2.94 -2.10 7.31
N ILE A 84 3.61 -1.96 6.17
CA ILE A 84 3.05 -1.47 4.91
C ILE A 84 3.76 -2.20 3.78
N ASP A 85 2.99 -2.81 2.87
CA ASP A 85 3.53 -3.73 1.86
C ASP A 85 3.30 -3.20 0.44
N GLY A 86 4.39 -2.98 -0.29
CA GLY A 86 4.40 -2.38 -1.62
C GLY A 86 5.10 -1.03 -1.69
N LEU A 87 5.34 -0.56 -2.92
CA LEU A 87 5.85 0.77 -3.21
C LEU A 87 4.71 1.78 -3.04
N ALA A 88 4.83 2.65 -2.05
CA ALA A 88 3.77 3.56 -1.68
C ALA A 88 4.28 4.97 -1.37
N THR A 89 3.47 5.95 -1.72
CA THR A 89 3.62 7.35 -1.32
C THR A 89 2.54 7.68 -0.30
N ILE A 90 2.94 8.21 0.85
CA ILE A 90 2.06 8.60 1.96
C ILE A 90 1.82 10.10 1.88
N MET A 91 0.55 10.48 1.80
CA MET A 91 0.09 11.86 1.72
C MET A 91 -0.72 12.22 2.96
N ILE A 92 -0.47 13.42 3.52
CA ILE A 92 -1.28 14.02 4.59
C ILE A 92 -1.74 15.39 4.11
N ASN A 93 -3.05 15.60 4.06
CA ASN A 93 -3.65 16.84 3.53
C ASN A 93 -3.02 17.25 2.19
N GLU A 94 -2.99 16.31 1.24
CA GLU A 94 -2.45 16.48 -0.13
C GLU A 94 -0.94 16.78 -0.22
N LYS A 95 -0.19 16.66 0.89
CA LYS A 95 1.26 16.85 0.93
C LYS A 95 1.98 15.53 1.20
N GLU A 96 3.06 15.28 0.46
CA GLU A 96 3.89 14.10 0.65
C GLU A 96 4.58 14.13 2.02
N ALA A 97 4.29 13.11 2.83
CA ALA A 97 4.87 12.91 4.16
C ALA A 97 5.99 11.85 4.14
N GLY A 98 6.03 10.98 3.12
CA GLY A 98 7.09 10.00 2.94
C GLY A 98 6.76 8.91 1.92
N THR A 99 7.73 8.03 1.69
CA THR A 99 7.60 6.88 0.78
C THR A 99 8.06 5.59 1.45
N THR A 100 7.60 4.44 0.94
CA THR A 100 8.03 3.12 1.40
C THR A 100 9.20 2.59 0.57
N ALA A 101 9.97 1.69 1.19
CA ALA A 101 11.14 1.05 0.60
C ALA A 101 11.24 -0.45 0.96
N SER A 102 10.48 -0.93 1.95
CA SER A 102 10.47 -2.31 2.40
C SER A 102 9.19 -2.63 3.18
N ALA A 103 8.66 -3.85 3.01
CA ALA A 103 7.57 -4.36 3.85
C ALA A 103 8.02 -4.95 5.19
N HIS A 104 9.32 -4.95 5.47
CA HIS A 104 9.91 -5.69 6.60
C HIS A 104 10.35 -4.78 7.76
N ILE A 105 10.05 -3.49 7.67
CA ILE A 105 10.43 -2.50 8.67
C ILE A 105 9.24 -1.67 9.09
N LEU A 106 9.32 -1.12 10.31
CA LEU A 106 8.39 -0.12 10.79
C LEU A 106 8.73 1.24 10.16
N TYR A 107 7.68 2.00 9.82
CA TYR A 107 7.82 3.40 9.42
C TYR A 107 7.27 4.31 10.52
N GLU A 108 8.07 5.30 10.92
CA GLU A 108 7.65 6.39 11.79
C GLU A 108 7.93 7.71 11.06
N LEU A 109 6.87 8.39 10.63
CA LEU A 109 6.95 9.64 9.89
C LEU A 109 6.51 10.80 10.80
N ASP A 110 7.32 11.85 10.92
CA ASP A 110 6.88 13.07 11.59
C ASP A 110 5.88 13.81 10.69
N ILE A 111 4.61 13.78 11.08
CA ILE A 111 3.52 14.38 10.31
C ILE A 111 3.08 15.74 10.85
N LYS A 112 3.74 16.24 11.91
CA LYS A 112 3.42 17.52 12.54
C LYS A 112 3.30 18.69 11.54
N PRO A 113 4.16 18.82 10.51
CA PRO A 113 4.08 19.93 9.57
C PRO A 113 2.90 19.86 8.59
N PHE A 114 2.22 18.72 8.48
CA PHE A 114 1.19 18.48 7.47
C PHE A 114 -0.23 18.52 8.03
N VAL A 115 -0.40 18.39 9.36
CA VAL A 115 -1.71 18.30 10.01
C VAL A 115 -2.20 19.63 10.59
N THR A 116 -3.51 19.76 10.70
CA THR A 116 -4.21 20.89 11.33
C THR A 116 -5.17 20.41 12.42
N GLU A 117 -5.65 21.34 13.26
CA GLU A 117 -6.75 21.05 14.19
C GLU A 117 -8.03 20.68 13.42
N GLY A 118 -8.78 19.72 13.96
CA GLY A 118 -10.00 19.21 13.34
C GLY A 118 -9.71 18.11 12.33
N LYS A 119 -10.45 18.14 11.21
CA LYS A 119 -10.40 17.12 10.16
C LYS A 119 -9.11 17.18 9.36
N ASN A 120 -8.52 16.01 9.15
CA ASN A 120 -7.36 15.78 8.31
C ASN A 120 -7.64 14.58 7.40
N GLN A 121 -6.96 14.54 6.27
CA GLN A 121 -7.01 13.44 5.33
C GLN A 121 -5.66 12.76 5.23
N ILE A 122 -5.67 11.44 5.21
CA ILE A 122 -4.53 10.62 4.81
C ILE A 122 -4.88 9.90 3.52
N SER A 123 -3.93 9.83 2.60
CA SER A 123 -3.98 8.88 1.50
C SER A 123 -2.65 8.17 1.29
N ILE A 124 -2.73 6.94 0.80
CA ILE A 124 -1.60 6.05 0.56
C ILE A 124 -1.75 5.52 -0.85
N VAL A 125 -0.87 5.96 -1.73
CA VAL A 125 -0.89 5.63 -3.15
C VAL A 125 0.12 4.53 -3.42
N PHE A 126 -0.35 3.34 -3.75
CA PHE A 126 0.46 2.19 -4.12
C PHE A 126 0.64 2.12 -5.63
N VAL A 127 1.90 1.97 -6.06
CA VAL A 127 2.24 1.80 -7.48
C VAL A 127 2.68 0.36 -7.77
N PRO A 128 2.34 -0.20 -8.93
CA PRO A 128 2.84 -1.51 -9.35
C PRO A 128 4.38 -1.57 -9.31
N PRO A 129 4.98 -2.66 -8.81
CA PRO A 129 6.44 -2.77 -8.68
C PRO A 129 7.15 -2.99 -10.02
N PHE A 130 6.43 -3.31 -11.09
CA PHE A 130 6.97 -3.87 -12.32
C PHE A 130 7.90 -2.93 -13.10
N ASP A 131 7.62 -1.63 -13.12
CA ASP A 131 8.50 -0.69 -13.82
C ASP A 131 9.75 -0.38 -12.99
N GLU A 132 9.63 -0.37 -11.66
CA GLU A 132 10.78 -0.16 -10.78
C GLU A 132 11.75 -1.35 -10.80
N ILE A 133 11.24 -2.59 -10.77
CA ILE A 133 12.11 -3.77 -10.92
C ILE A 133 12.82 -3.78 -12.27
N LYS A 134 12.14 -3.40 -13.36
CA LYS A 134 12.75 -3.31 -14.70
C LYS A 134 13.86 -2.25 -14.71
N ARG A 135 13.62 -1.08 -14.12
CA ARG A 135 14.61 0.00 -14.00
C ARG A 135 15.83 -0.48 -13.23
N LEU A 136 15.65 -1.00 -12.02
CA LEU A 136 16.74 -1.49 -11.17
C LEU A 136 17.50 -2.64 -11.81
N GLN A 137 16.81 -3.55 -12.50
CA GLN A 137 17.45 -4.65 -13.23
C GLN A 137 18.27 -4.19 -14.43
N SER A 138 17.91 -3.05 -15.05
CA SER A 138 18.70 -2.43 -16.11
C SER A 138 19.96 -1.72 -15.61
N GLU A 139 19.89 -1.13 -14.41
CA GLU A 139 20.99 -0.43 -13.76
C GLU A 139 21.98 -1.39 -13.09
N PHE A 140 21.45 -2.39 -12.38
CA PHE A 140 22.21 -3.43 -11.71
C PHE A 140 21.62 -4.81 -12.02
N ARG A 141 22.25 -5.50 -12.97
CA ARG A 141 21.73 -6.78 -13.46
C ARG A 141 21.96 -7.91 -12.46
N LEU A 142 20.87 -8.43 -11.90
CA LEU A 142 20.87 -9.68 -11.14
C LEU A 142 20.75 -10.91 -12.06
N PRO A 143 21.18 -12.11 -11.61
CA PRO A 143 21.00 -13.35 -12.35
C PRO A 143 19.53 -13.63 -12.67
N LYS A 144 19.27 -14.28 -13.81
CA LYS A 144 17.92 -14.75 -14.15
C LYS A 144 17.45 -15.79 -13.12
N ARG A 145 16.15 -15.75 -12.80
CA ARG A 145 15.47 -16.79 -12.02
C ARG A 145 14.64 -17.69 -12.92
N VAL A 146 14.42 -18.91 -12.44
CA VAL A 146 13.52 -19.90 -13.06
C VAL A 146 12.07 -19.65 -12.65
N LEU A 147 11.85 -19.08 -11.47
CA LEU A 147 10.53 -18.83 -10.87
C LEU A 147 10.40 -17.37 -10.45
N GLY A 148 9.20 -16.82 -10.67
CA GLY A 148 8.79 -15.46 -10.35
C GLY A 148 9.35 -14.37 -11.27
N GLU A 149 9.06 -13.12 -10.90
CA GLU A 149 9.32 -11.97 -11.77
C GLU A 149 10.80 -11.53 -11.76
N LEU A 150 11.36 -11.27 -12.95
CA LEU A 150 12.76 -10.87 -13.09
C LEU A 150 13.00 -9.49 -12.46
N GLY A 151 13.90 -9.44 -11.49
CA GLY A 151 14.26 -8.20 -10.80
C GLY A 151 13.53 -8.02 -9.46
N ASN A 152 12.62 -8.91 -9.08
CA ASN A 152 11.99 -8.89 -7.75
C ASN A 152 12.96 -8.87 -6.54
N PRO A 153 14.21 -9.40 -6.59
CA PRO A 153 15.09 -9.35 -5.42
C PRO A 153 15.70 -7.96 -5.16
N HIS A 154 15.52 -7.02 -6.11
CA HIS A 154 15.84 -5.61 -5.87
C HIS A 154 14.93 -4.98 -4.82
N LEU A 155 13.69 -5.49 -4.71
CA LEU A 155 12.71 -4.96 -3.79
C LEU A 155 12.72 -5.72 -2.47
N ARG A 156 12.52 -4.99 -1.38
CA ARG A 156 12.48 -5.53 -0.02
C ARG A 156 11.03 -5.85 0.41
N PHE A 157 10.33 -6.57 -0.45
CA PHE A 157 8.97 -7.08 -0.27
C PHE A 157 8.96 -8.61 -0.21
N PRO A 158 7.88 -9.24 0.29
CA PRO A 158 7.79 -10.70 0.33
C PRO A 158 7.92 -11.30 -1.07
N GLN A 159 8.98 -12.07 -1.30
CA GLN A 159 9.35 -12.52 -2.65
C GLN A 159 8.33 -13.50 -3.26
N TYR A 160 7.50 -14.14 -2.43
CA TYR A 160 6.43 -15.03 -2.88
C TYR A 160 5.25 -14.28 -3.51
N HIS A 161 5.16 -12.95 -3.34
CA HIS A 161 4.16 -12.11 -4.05
C HIS A 161 4.36 -12.08 -5.56
N PHE A 162 5.52 -12.54 -6.04
CA PHE A 162 5.83 -12.64 -7.46
C PHE A 162 5.74 -14.10 -7.91
N GLY A 163 4.87 -14.90 -7.31
CA GLY A 163 4.69 -16.31 -7.63
C GLY A 163 5.82 -17.22 -7.13
N TRP A 164 5.49 -18.50 -6.95
CA TRP A 164 6.43 -19.55 -6.60
C TRP A 164 5.96 -20.92 -7.11
N ASP A 165 6.76 -21.98 -6.98
CA ASP A 165 6.38 -23.32 -7.50
C ASP A 165 5.18 -23.99 -6.79
N TRP A 166 4.66 -23.35 -5.73
CA TRP A 166 3.53 -23.84 -4.93
C TRP A 166 2.53 -22.74 -4.53
N GLY A 167 2.67 -21.52 -5.07
CA GLY A 167 1.84 -20.38 -4.69
C GLY A 167 1.53 -19.46 -5.88
N PRO A 168 0.37 -18.78 -5.85
CA PRO A 168 -0.06 -17.91 -6.94
C PRO A 168 0.85 -16.67 -7.08
N HIS A 169 0.81 -16.06 -8.25
CA HIS A 169 1.46 -14.81 -8.64
C HIS A 169 0.50 -13.62 -8.56
#